data_AF-A0A927HB70-F1
#
_entry.id   AF-A0A927HB70-F1
#
_cell.length_a   1.000
_cell.length_b   1.000
_cell.length_c   1.000
_cell.angle_alpha   90.00
_cell.angle_beta   90.00
_cell.angle_gamma   90.00
#
_symmetry.space_group_name_H-M   'P 1'
#
loop_
_entity.id
_entity.type
_entity.pdbx_description
1 polymer ?
#
loop_
_entity_poly.entity_id
_entity_poly.type
_entity_poly.pdbx_seq_one_letter_code
_entity_poly.pdbx_strand_id
1 'polypeptide(L)'
;MDSHKQKEDQINGLLFVLYNNNNLLEHSLFYQYKKNDAAEENLPINNSGVFTPILYALDKEYYNPELNTTYDFRTTETGKLRQGNGNPQSKNYDSLADYYINKKEGSIEFRIPWLVIQAKDPSRKEFTGDLYKGGLESSTIIEQLNIGVLFENEEGIITDSFPAIQNNQLSTLNGYTWEDWDKPLFEERLKQSYYIIQKLWDAE
;
A
#
# COMPACT_ATOMS: atom_id res chain seq x y z
N MET A 1 8.63 34.05 32.38
CA MET A 1 9.29 32.74 32.57
C MET A 1 8.25 31.72 32.18
N ASP A 2 8.00 31.62 30.87
CA ASP A 2 6.93 30.77 30.31
C ASP A 2 7.57 29.86 29.28
N SER A 3 7.89 28.64 29.71
CA SER A 3 8.31 27.56 28.83
C SER A 3 7.06 26.95 28.18
N HIS A 4 6.65 27.47 27.04
CA HIS A 4 5.82 26.71 26.10
C HIS A 4 6.66 25.55 25.55
N LYS A 5 6.53 24.37 26.17
CA LYS A 5 6.96 23.11 25.57
C LYS A 5 6.03 22.84 24.38
N GLN A 6 6.58 22.94 23.17
CA GLN A 6 6.03 22.33 21.97
C GLN A 6 5.81 20.84 22.26
N LYS A 7 4.58 20.36 22.10
CA LYS A 7 4.30 18.93 22.04
C LYS A 7 4.88 18.42 20.73
N GLU A 8 5.83 17.50 20.82
CA GLU A 8 6.30 16.69 19.70
C GLU A 8 5.12 15.97 19.06
N ASP A 9 4.98 16.15 17.74
CA ASP A 9 4.06 15.39 16.89
C ASP A 9 4.55 13.93 16.81
N GLN A 10 4.10 13.09 17.75
CA GLN A 10 4.14 11.64 17.60
C GLN A 10 3.14 11.24 16.51
N ILE A 11 3.64 10.72 15.39
CA ILE A 11 2.81 10.17 14.31
C ILE A 11 2.20 8.85 14.79
N ASN A 12 0.97 8.91 15.30
CA ASN A 12 0.21 7.76 15.77
C ASN A 12 -0.52 7.06 14.62
N GLY A 13 0.17 6.15 13.91
CA GLY A 13 -0.38 5.03 13.14
C GLY A 13 -1.11 5.34 11.81
N LEU A 14 -0.83 4.52 10.81
CA LEU A 14 -1.38 4.53 9.45
C LEU A 14 -2.83 4.03 9.46
N LEU A 15 -3.83 4.78 8.96
CA LEU A 15 -5.22 4.31 8.76
C LEU A 15 -5.31 3.57 7.41
N PHE A 16 -5.62 2.28 7.43
CA PHE A 16 -6.28 1.66 6.29
C PHE A 16 -7.70 2.20 6.26
N VAL A 17 -8.09 2.98 5.29
CA VAL A 17 -9.42 2.84 4.70
C VAL A 17 -9.09 2.17 3.36
N LEU A 18 -10.03 1.47 2.74
CA LEU A 18 -10.09 1.61 1.29
C LEU A 18 -10.52 3.08 1.06
N TYR A 19 -9.78 4.13 1.43
CA TYR A 19 -8.52 4.69 0.94
C TYR A 19 -7.73 5.45 2.08
N ASN A 20 -6.48 5.04 2.37
CA ASN A 20 -5.43 5.58 3.29
C ASN A 20 -5.56 7.02 3.90
N ASN A 21 -5.38 7.18 5.23
CA ASN A 21 -4.96 8.48 5.81
C ASN A 21 -3.46 8.67 5.65
N ASN A 22 -3.09 9.94 5.44
CA ASN A 22 -1.75 10.50 5.57
C ASN A 22 -0.67 9.74 4.80
N ASN A 23 -0.61 9.98 3.49
CA ASN A 23 0.57 10.60 2.89
C ASN A 23 0.28 10.89 1.41
N LEU A 24 0.68 12.08 1.02
CA LEU A 24 0.48 12.68 -0.29
C LEU A 24 1.55 12.12 -1.22
N LEU A 25 1.21 11.12 -2.04
CA LEU A 25 2.20 10.38 -2.81
C LEU A 25 1.77 10.08 -4.23
N GLU A 26 1.40 11.14 -4.92
CA GLU A 26 1.42 11.14 -6.36
C GLU A 26 2.88 11.11 -6.91
N HIS A 27 3.91 11.21 -6.06
CA HIS A 27 5.09 11.99 -6.45
C HIS A 27 6.36 11.62 -5.63
N SER A 28 6.89 10.38 -5.68
CA SER A 28 8.27 10.11 -5.20
C SER A 28 9.26 9.95 -6.36
N LEU A 29 8.97 9.08 -7.33
CA LEU A 29 9.76 8.95 -8.56
C LEU A 29 9.36 9.97 -9.63
N PHE A 30 8.06 10.26 -9.78
CA PHE A 30 7.58 11.32 -10.67
C PHE A 30 8.04 12.71 -10.20
N TYR A 31 8.12 12.96 -8.89
CA TYR A 31 8.58 14.26 -8.34
C TYR A 31 10.07 14.47 -8.47
N GLN A 32 10.89 13.42 -8.42
CA GLN A 32 12.30 13.58 -8.79
C GLN A 32 12.46 13.81 -10.29
N TYR A 33 11.70 13.10 -11.12
CA TYR A 33 11.73 13.28 -12.57
C TYR A 33 11.32 14.70 -12.99
N LYS A 34 10.28 15.25 -12.36
CA LYS A 34 9.78 16.61 -12.57
C LYS A 34 10.29 17.65 -11.57
N LYS A 35 11.25 17.36 -10.69
CA LYS A 35 11.69 18.32 -9.64
C LYS A 35 12.22 19.62 -10.23
N ASN A 36 12.73 19.56 -11.47
CA ASN A 36 13.20 20.75 -12.18
C ASN A 36 12.04 21.62 -12.74
N ASP A 37 10.81 21.09 -12.80
CA ASP A 37 9.61 21.73 -13.37
C ASP A 37 8.47 21.93 -12.35
N ALA A 38 8.51 21.27 -11.18
CA ALA A 38 7.48 21.39 -10.15
C ALA A 38 7.72 22.65 -9.31
N ALA A 39 6.95 23.70 -9.56
CA ALA A 39 6.95 24.92 -8.74
C ALA A 39 6.63 24.59 -7.27
N GLU A 40 7.33 25.24 -6.33
CA GLU A 40 7.12 25.14 -4.87
C GLU A 40 5.66 25.45 -4.43
N GLU A 41 4.82 25.99 -5.32
CA GLU A 41 3.45 26.45 -5.05
C GLU A 41 2.40 25.34 -4.89
N ASN A 42 2.72 24.07 -5.16
CA ASN A 42 1.75 22.95 -5.09
C ASN A 42 2.07 21.93 -4.01
N LEU A 43 2.49 22.38 -2.82
CA LEU A 43 2.62 21.47 -1.68
C LEU A 43 1.23 21.02 -1.20
N PRO A 44 1.01 19.72 -1.04
CA PRO A 44 -0.28 19.25 -0.62
C PRO A 44 -0.54 19.53 0.88
N ILE A 45 -1.81 19.78 1.20
CA ILE A 45 -2.25 20.18 2.54
C ILE A 45 -2.53 18.94 3.38
N ASN A 46 -1.92 18.85 4.56
CA ASN A 46 -2.18 17.78 5.51
C ASN A 46 -3.65 17.78 5.96
N ASN A 47 -4.25 16.59 6.05
CA ASN A 47 -5.66 16.39 6.44
C ASN A 47 -6.66 17.19 5.58
N SER A 48 -6.39 17.39 4.29
CA SER A 48 -7.29 18.10 3.36
C SER A 48 -8.61 17.38 3.09
N GLY A 49 -8.72 16.10 3.47
CA GLY A 49 -9.84 15.24 3.09
C GLY A 49 -9.80 14.78 1.62
N VAL A 50 -8.77 15.20 0.87
CA VAL A 50 -8.54 14.77 -0.52
C VAL A 50 -7.57 13.61 -0.51
N PHE A 51 -8.01 12.47 -1.06
CA PHE A 51 -7.13 11.32 -1.22
C PHE A 51 -6.22 11.48 -2.43
N THR A 52 -4.93 11.15 -2.26
CA THR A 52 -3.95 11.14 -3.34
C THR A 52 -3.51 9.71 -3.64
N PRO A 53 -3.65 9.23 -4.89
CA PRO A 53 -3.20 7.89 -5.27
C PRO A 53 -1.70 7.68 -5.00
N ILE A 54 -1.33 6.48 -4.55
CA ILE A 54 0.07 6.06 -4.45
C ILE A 54 0.49 5.39 -5.76
N LEU A 55 1.44 6.00 -6.45
CA LEU A 55 1.94 5.53 -7.74
C LEU A 55 3.33 4.91 -7.63
N TYR A 56 3.57 3.79 -8.31
CA TYR A 56 4.93 3.29 -8.57
C TYR A 56 5.37 3.60 -9.98
N ALA A 57 6.64 3.95 -10.13
CA ALA A 57 7.26 3.98 -11.44
C ALA A 57 7.48 2.56 -11.93
N LEU A 58 6.99 2.30 -13.13
CA LEU A 58 7.26 1.09 -13.89
C LEU A 58 8.53 1.27 -14.72
N ASP A 59 8.65 2.42 -15.38
CA ASP A 59 9.80 2.71 -16.25
C ASP A 59 10.21 4.17 -16.15
N LYS A 60 11.51 4.39 -16.34
CA LYS A 60 12.06 5.72 -16.60
C LYS A 60 11.81 6.08 -18.05
N GLU A 61 11.63 7.36 -18.34
CA GLU A 61 11.71 7.81 -19.72
C GLU A 61 13.10 7.50 -20.27
N TYR A 62 13.17 6.93 -21.47
CA TYR A 62 14.44 6.69 -22.12
C TYR A 62 14.29 6.69 -23.65
N TYR A 63 15.37 7.07 -24.32
CA TYR A 63 15.47 7.03 -25.77
C TYR A 63 16.23 5.77 -26.21
N ASN A 64 15.61 4.98 -27.08
CA ASN A 64 16.24 3.85 -27.74
C ASN A 64 16.80 4.29 -29.11
N PRO A 65 18.14 4.37 -29.27
CA PRO A 65 18.75 4.86 -30.50
C PRO A 65 18.64 3.86 -31.68
N GLU A 66 18.59 2.55 -31.42
CA GLU A 66 18.47 1.53 -32.48
C GLU A 66 17.09 1.57 -33.15
N LEU A 67 16.06 1.84 -32.36
CA LEU A 67 14.68 1.96 -32.82
C LEU A 67 14.26 3.40 -33.13
N ASN A 68 15.14 4.39 -32.91
CA ASN A 68 14.84 5.82 -32.99
C ASN A 68 13.51 6.17 -32.29
N THR A 69 13.29 5.62 -31.10
CA THR A 69 12.01 5.70 -30.36
C THR A 69 12.27 6.15 -28.94
N THR A 70 11.51 7.14 -28.47
CA THR A 70 11.46 7.53 -27.05
C THR A 70 10.31 6.80 -26.37
N TYR A 71 10.60 6.21 -25.22
CA TYR A 71 9.61 5.61 -24.33
C TYR A 71 9.37 6.54 -23.17
N ASP A 72 8.10 6.90 -22.94
CA ASP A 72 7.70 7.79 -21.86
C ASP A 72 7.88 7.16 -20.47
N PHE A 73 7.99 8.01 -19.46
CA PHE A 73 7.91 7.59 -18.07
C PHE A 73 6.56 6.92 -17.79
N ARG A 74 6.58 5.72 -17.20
CA ARG A 74 5.35 4.95 -16.91
C ARG A 74 5.16 4.78 -15.42
N THR A 75 3.94 4.95 -14.96
CA THR A 75 3.52 4.69 -13.59
C THR A 75 2.34 3.74 -13.52
N THR A 76 2.10 3.18 -12.34
CA THR A 76 0.89 2.42 -12.05
C THR A 76 0.39 2.71 -10.64
N GLU A 77 -0.92 2.65 -10.47
CA GLU A 77 -1.58 2.79 -9.18
C GLU A 77 -1.48 1.48 -8.39
N THR A 78 -1.17 1.60 -7.10
CA THR A 78 -0.78 0.45 -6.26
C THR A 78 -1.89 0.03 -5.29
N GLY A 79 -2.98 0.80 -5.22
CA GLY A 79 -4.08 0.60 -4.25
C GLY A 79 -5.24 -0.26 -4.75
N LYS A 80 -5.26 -0.67 -6.02
CA LYS A 80 -6.35 -1.46 -6.58
C LYS A 80 -6.19 -2.94 -6.26
N LEU A 81 -6.88 -3.39 -5.21
CA LEU A 81 -6.83 -4.78 -4.76
C LEU A 81 -7.69 -5.70 -5.64
N ARG A 82 -7.17 -6.88 -5.94
CA ARG A 82 -7.86 -7.94 -6.70
C ARG A 82 -8.55 -8.93 -5.78
N GLN A 83 -9.87 -9.08 -5.94
CA GLN A 83 -10.60 -10.15 -5.28
C GLN A 83 -10.26 -11.50 -5.92
N GLY A 84 -10.01 -12.52 -5.11
CA GLY A 84 -9.81 -13.88 -5.60
C GLY A 84 -9.60 -14.89 -4.48
N ASN A 85 -9.36 -16.15 -4.82
CA ASN A 85 -9.11 -17.20 -3.84
C ASN A 85 -7.62 -17.55 -3.80
N GLY A 86 -6.94 -17.17 -2.71
CA GLY A 86 -5.52 -17.46 -2.52
C GLY A 86 -5.18 -18.90 -2.12
N ASN A 87 -6.16 -19.80 -1.95
CA ASN A 87 -5.94 -21.18 -1.56
C ASN A 87 -5.42 -22.05 -2.73
N PRO A 88 -4.17 -22.54 -2.71
CA PRO A 88 -3.60 -23.32 -3.81
C PRO A 88 -4.27 -24.66 -4.09
N GLN A 89 -5.07 -25.18 -3.14
CA GLN A 89 -5.84 -26.42 -3.27
C GLN A 89 -7.22 -26.20 -3.88
N SER A 90 -7.64 -24.94 -4.05
CA SER A 90 -8.95 -24.63 -4.61
C SER A 90 -8.95 -24.72 -6.14
N LYS A 91 -10.08 -25.15 -6.71
CA LYS A 91 -10.30 -25.16 -8.17
C LYS A 91 -10.32 -23.76 -8.78
N ASN A 92 -10.67 -22.74 -8.00
CA ASN A 92 -10.68 -21.33 -8.41
C ASN A 92 -9.48 -20.55 -7.84
N TYR A 93 -8.35 -21.24 -7.61
CA TYR A 93 -7.13 -20.63 -7.10
C TYR A 93 -6.64 -19.50 -8.01
N ASP A 94 -6.32 -18.37 -7.39
CA ASP A 94 -5.71 -17.20 -7.99
C ASP A 94 -4.51 -16.75 -7.15
N SER A 95 -3.30 -16.90 -7.70
CA SER A 95 -2.07 -16.52 -7.01
C SER A 95 -1.90 -15.01 -6.82
N LEU A 96 -2.67 -14.22 -7.58
CA LEU A 96 -2.65 -12.76 -7.58
C LEU A 96 -3.82 -12.16 -6.78
N ALA A 97 -4.58 -12.98 -6.04
CA ALA A 97 -5.60 -12.49 -5.15
C ALA A 97 -4.99 -11.69 -3.98
N ASP A 98 -5.50 -10.48 -3.77
CA ASP A 98 -5.13 -9.60 -2.66
C ASP A 98 -6.15 -9.68 -1.52
N TYR A 99 -7.41 -10.00 -1.82
CA TYR A 99 -8.42 -10.20 -0.78
C TYR A 99 -9.45 -11.25 -1.17
N TYR A 100 -10.07 -11.83 -0.14
CA TYR A 100 -11.14 -12.81 -0.26
C TYR A 100 -12.27 -12.49 0.73
N ILE A 101 -13.52 -12.66 0.29
CA ILE A 101 -14.70 -12.46 1.14
C ILE A 101 -15.36 -13.83 1.33
N ASN A 102 -15.34 -14.33 2.56
CA ASN A 102 -16.07 -15.52 2.95
C ASN A 102 -17.46 -15.14 3.48
N LYS A 103 -18.45 -15.12 2.59
CA LYS A 103 -19.84 -14.80 2.96
C LYS A 103 -20.47 -15.76 3.97
N LYS A 104 -19.99 -17.01 4.05
CA LYS A 104 -20.56 -18.02 4.96
C LYS A 104 -20.09 -17.81 6.39
N GLU A 105 -18.81 -17.48 6.56
CA GLU A 105 -18.20 -17.21 7.87
C GLU A 105 -18.30 -15.74 8.27
N GLY A 106 -18.67 -14.85 7.34
CA GLY A 106 -18.74 -13.42 7.59
C GLY A 106 -17.37 -12.78 7.78
N SER A 107 -16.35 -13.29 7.09
CA SER A 107 -14.97 -12.83 7.22
C SER A 107 -14.42 -12.28 5.91
N ILE A 108 -13.44 -11.37 6.03
CA ILE A 108 -12.66 -10.86 4.92
C ILE A 108 -11.19 -11.09 5.25
N GLU A 109 -10.49 -11.68 4.30
CA GLU A 109 -9.05 -11.91 4.39
C GLU A 109 -8.35 -10.96 3.44
N PHE A 110 -7.32 -10.27 3.92
CA PHE A 110 -6.48 -9.37 3.13
C PHE A 110 -5.04 -9.86 3.11
N ARG A 111 -4.41 -9.70 1.95
CA ARG A 111 -2.98 -9.89 1.70
C ARG A 111 -2.45 -8.58 1.13
N ILE A 112 -1.93 -7.73 2.00
CA ILE A 112 -1.39 -6.43 1.61
C ILE A 112 0.13 -6.55 1.43
N PRO A 113 0.67 -6.30 0.23
CA PRO A 113 2.12 -6.22 0.05
C PRO A 113 2.69 -5.05 0.84
N TRP A 114 3.80 -5.29 1.54
CA TRP A 114 4.52 -4.26 2.32
C TRP A 114 4.82 -2.98 1.54
N LEU A 115 5.14 -3.14 0.25
CA LEU A 115 5.42 -2.02 -0.63
C LEU A 115 4.20 -1.08 -0.74
N VAL A 116 2.98 -1.62 -0.89
CA VAL A 116 1.72 -0.86 -1.06
C VAL A 116 1.50 0.11 0.08
N ILE A 117 1.88 -0.29 1.29
CA ILE A 117 1.78 0.52 2.50
C ILE A 117 3.09 1.23 2.85
N GLN A 118 4.04 1.23 1.92
CA GLN A 118 5.30 1.95 1.98
C GLN A 118 6.23 1.57 3.12
N ALA A 119 6.23 0.30 3.50
CA ALA A 119 7.25 -0.19 4.39
C ALA A 119 8.61 -0.12 3.69
N LYS A 120 9.60 0.45 4.39
CA LYS A 120 11.03 0.39 4.02
C LYS A 120 11.63 -0.89 4.58
N ASP A 121 11.40 -1.12 5.87
CA ASP A 121 11.76 -2.33 6.59
C ASP A 121 10.60 -2.76 7.50
N PRO A 122 9.68 -3.62 7.03
CA PRO A 122 8.58 -4.09 7.86
C PRO A 122 9.05 -4.93 9.05
N SER A 123 10.28 -5.44 9.02
CA SER A 123 10.85 -6.24 10.10
C SER A 123 11.12 -5.44 11.36
N ARG A 124 11.37 -4.13 11.18
CA ARG A 124 11.59 -3.14 12.23
C ARG A 124 10.48 -2.09 12.32
N LYS A 125 9.35 -2.33 11.67
CA LYS A 125 8.22 -1.38 11.57
C LYS A 125 8.65 -0.01 11.00
N GLU A 126 9.57 -0.03 10.04
CA GLU A 126 10.07 1.16 9.35
C GLU A 126 9.30 1.41 8.05
N PHE A 127 8.84 2.66 7.88
CA PHE A 127 8.02 3.13 6.77
C PHE A 127 8.58 4.42 6.20
N THR A 128 8.20 4.75 4.98
CA THR A 128 8.53 6.05 4.37
C THR A 128 7.96 7.20 5.18
N GLY A 129 8.81 8.15 5.55
CA GLY A 129 8.42 9.37 6.26
C GLY A 129 7.92 10.48 5.33
N ASP A 130 7.82 11.70 5.86
CA ASP A 130 7.46 12.89 5.08
C ASP A 130 8.53 13.21 4.03
N LEU A 131 8.24 12.93 2.76
CA LEU A 131 9.17 13.15 1.64
C LEU A 131 9.41 14.63 1.33
N TYR A 132 8.48 15.52 1.66
CA TYR A 132 8.63 16.96 1.42
C TYR A 132 9.62 17.59 2.39
N LYS A 133 9.71 17.06 3.61
CA LYS A 133 10.68 17.48 4.62
C LYS A 133 12.02 16.74 4.51
N GLY A 134 11.96 15.42 4.40
CA GLY A 134 13.13 14.54 4.51
C GLY A 134 13.67 13.98 3.20
N GLY A 135 13.03 14.27 2.05
CA GLY A 135 13.38 13.66 0.77
C GLY A 135 13.16 12.15 0.76
N LEU A 136 13.76 11.44 -0.21
CA LEU A 136 13.60 9.98 -0.35
C LEU A 136 14.12 9.17 0.83
N GLU A 137 15.11 9.73 1.55
CA GLU A 137 15.67 9.09 2.74
C GLU A 137 14.74 9.22 3.95
N SER A 138 13.69 10.04 3.86
CA SER A 138 12.71 10.22 4.95
C SER A 138 12.14 8.90 5.42
N SER A 139 12.20 8.66 6.72
CA SER A 139 11.81 7.40 7.33
C SER A 139 11.11 7.65 8.67
N THR A 140 10.24 6.73 9.04
CA THR A 140 9.52 6.75 10.31
C THR A 140 9.35 5.33 10.84
N ILE A 141 9.50 5.17 12.15
CA ILE A 141 9.18 3.91 12.84
C ILE A 141 7.79 4.08 13.45
N ILE A 142 6.92 3.10 13.24
CA ILE A 142 5.57 3.11 13.79
C ILE A 142 5.43 2.09 14.92
N GLU A 143 4.58 2.39 15.90
CA GLU A 143 4.22 1.42 16.95
C GLU A 143 3.20 0.40 16.46
N GLN A 144 2.26 0.83 15.60
CA GLN A 144 1.18 0.00 15.08
C GLN A 144 0.62 0.53 13.76
N LEU A 145 -0.01 -0.37 13.00
CA LEU A 145 -0.85 -0.07 11.84
C LEU A 145 -2.31 0.00 12.26
N ASN A 146 -2.98 1.12 12.00
CA ASN A 146 -4.40 1.28 12.32
C ASN A 146 -5.27 0.84 11.15
N ILE A 147 -6.25 -0.03 11.36
CA ILE A 147 -7.06 -0.55 10.27
C ILE A 147 -8.49 -0.03 10.36
N GLY A 148 -9.01 0.32 9.19
CA GLY A 148 -10.39 0.63 8.91
C GLY A 148 -10.80 0.18 7.50
N VAL A 149 -12.09 0.07 7.28
CA VAL A 149 -12.70 -0.40 6.03
C VAL A 149 -14.02 0.36 5.87
N LEU A 150 -14.28 0.83 4.65
CA LEU A 150 -15.57 1.36 4.26
C LEU A 150 -16.12 0.48 3.15
N PHE A 151 -17.40 0.15 3.25
CA PHE A 151 -18.12 -0.57 2.21
C PHE A 151 -19.02 0.41 1.48
N GLU A 152 -18.91 0.45 0.17
CA GLU A 152 -19.64 1.38 -0.70
C GLU A 152 -20.51 0.59 -1.68
N ASN A 153 -21.70 1.10 -2.00
CA ASN A 153 -22.51 0.54 -3.08
C ASN A 153 -22.12 1.15 -4.45
N GLU A 154 -22.77 0.70 -5.53
CA GLU A 154 -22.49 1.19 -6.88
C GLU A 154 -22.80 2.69 -7.09
N GLU A 155 -23.59 3.30 -6.19
CA GLU A 155 -24.00 4.71 -6.23
C GLU A 155 -23.05 5.61 -5.45
N GLY A 156 -22.02 5.05 -4.84
CA GLY A 156 -21.04 5.78 -4.04
C GLY A 156 -21.45 6.02 -2.59
N ILE A 157 -22.44 5.27 -2.09
CA ILE A 157 -22.98 5.43 -0.74
C ILE A 157 -22.33 4.41 0.18
N ILE A 158 -21.78 4.89 1.30
CA ILE A 158 -21.24 4.03 2.36
C ILE A 158 -22.39 3.23 2.99
N THR A 159 -22.31 1.91 2.90
CA THR A 159 -23.29 0.95 3.39
C THR A 159 -22.91 0.32 4.72
N ASP A 160 -21.61 0.20 4.99
CA ASP A 160 -21.08 -0.36 6.23
C ASP A 160 -19.64 0.13 6.46
N SER A 161 -19.12 -0.06 7.68
CA SER A 161 -17.74 0.27 8.01
C SER A 161 -17.17 -0.56 9.16
N PHE A 162 -15.86 -0.69 9.15
CA PHE A 162 -15.07 -1.18 10.29
C PHE A 162 -13.99 -0.16 10.62
N PRO A 163 -13.86 0.33 11.87
CA PRO A 163 -14.87 0.27 12.92
C PRO A 163 -16.17 0.99 12.50
N ALA A 164 -17.23 0.87 13.28
CA ALA A 164 -18.52 1.48 12.94
C ALA A 164 -18.42 3.03 12.85
N ILE A 165 -19.08 3.62 11.87
CA ILE A 165 -19.28 5.07 11.79
C ILE A 165 -20.32 5.50 12.83
N GLN A 166 -20.02 6.54 13.59
CA GLN A 166 -20.93 7.18 14.54
C GLN A 166 -20.92 8.68 14.28
N ASN A 167 -22.10 9.31 14.23
CA ASN A 167 -22.23 10.76 13.95
C ASN A 167 -21.49 11.21 12.67
N ASN A 168 -21.55 10.41 11.61
CA ASN A 168 -20.86 10.65 10.34
C ASN A 168 -19.31 10.71 10.45
N GLN A 169 -18.75 10.08 11.48
CA GLN A 169 -17.32 9.96 11.70
C GLN A 169 -16.94 8.51 11.96
N LEU A 170 -15.85 8.06 11.35
CA LEU A 170 -15.28 6.74 11.64
C LEU A 170 -14.78 6.73 13.08
N SER A 171 -15.18 5.72 13.86
CA SER A 171 -14.72 5.56 15.24
C SER A 171 -13.20 5.33 15.32
N THR A 172 -12.63 5.40 16.52
CA THR A 172 -11.21 5.10 16.75
C THR A 172 -10.84 3.76 16.15
N LEU A 173 -9.78 3.77 15.36
CA LEU A 173 -9.28 2.62 14.62
C LEU A 173 -8.60 1.62 15.54
N ASN A 174 -8.65 0.36 15.14
CA ASN A 174 -7.93 -0.70 15.83
C ASN A 174 -6.51 -0.81 15.29
N GLY A 175 -5.54 -0.79 16.20
CA GLY A 175 -4.13 -0.98 15.89
C GLY A 175 -3.76 -2.46 15.79
N TYR A 176 -2.91 -2.79 14.81
CA TYR A 176 -2.19 -4.04 14.69
C TYR A 176 -0.69 -3.76 14.84
N THR A 177 -0.04 -4.48 15.74
CA THR A 177 1.41 -4.44 15.91
C THR A 177 1.99 -5.85 15.87
N TRP A 178 3.30 -5.94 15.67
CA TRP A 178 4.02 -7.20 15.62
C TRP A 178 5.41 -7.03 16.23
N GLU A 179 5.99 -8.11 16.73
CA GLU A 179 7.37 -8.14 17.22
C GLU A 179 8.36 -7.96 16.06
N ASP A 180 9.52 -7.39 16.37
CA ASP A 180 10.63 -7.35 15.41
C ASP A 180 11.02 -8.77 15.00
N TRP A 181 11.40 -8.93 13.73
CA TRP A 181 11.87 -10.21 13.21
C TRP A 181 13.10 -10.03 12.34
N ASP A 182 13.97 -11.04 12.29
CA ASP A 182 15.09 -11.06 11.32
C ASP A 182 14.79 -11.96 10.13
N LYS A 183 13.84 -12.90 10.28
CA LYS A 183 13.37 -13.79 9.22
C LYS A 183 11.84 -13.86 9.25
N PRO A 184 11.16 -13.65 8.11
CA PRO A 184 9.71 -13.81 8.06
C PRO A 184 9.35 -15.29 8.22
N LEU A 185 8.15 -15.54 8.72
CA LEU A 185 7.54 -16.87 8.65
C LEU A 185 7.23 -17.19 7.18
N PHE A 186 7.68 -18.34 6.70
CA PHE A 186 7.39 -18.81 5.36
C PHE A 186 7.10 -20.31 5.36
N GLU A 187 6.29 -20.73 4.41
CA GLU A 187 6.06 -22.13 4.08
C GLU A 187 6.39 -22.34 2.61
N GLU A 188 7.19 -23.37 2.34
CA GLU A 188 7.49 -23.76 0.98
C GLU A 188 6.38 -24.63 0.41
N ARG A 189 6.09 -24.44 -0.87
CA ARG A 189 5.24 -25.34 -1.63
C ARG A 189 5.65 -25.38 -3.08
N LEU A 190 5.33 -26.49 -3.74
CA LEU A 190 5.46 -26.59 -5.18
C LEU A 190 4.43 -25.67 -5.86
N LYS A 191 4.89 -24.92 -6.87
CA LYS A 191 4.01 -24.16 -7.75
C LYS A 191 3.21 -25.13 -8.62
N GLN A 192 2.01 -24.73 -9.06
CA GLN A 192 1.20 -25.55 -9.98
C GLN A 192 1.96 -25.89 -11.27
N SER A 193 2.86 -25.00 -11.73
CA SER A 193 3.72 -25.22 -12.89
C SER A 193 4.79 -26.29 -12.71
N TYR A 194 5.15 -26.64 -11.48
CA TYR A 194 6.18 -27.65 -11.20
C TYR A 194 5.86 -28.99 -11.88
N TYR A 195 4.63 -29.45 -11.75
CA TYR A 195 4.19 -30.73 -12.32
C TYR A 195 4.10 -30.70 -13.86
N ILE A 196 4.03 -29.51 -14.47
CA ILE A 196 4.09 -29.36 -15.93
C ILE A 196 5.52 -29.63 -16.40
N ILE A 197 6.50 -29.03 -15.73
CA ILE A 197 7.93 -29.19 -16.06
C ILE A 197 8.40 -30.62 -15.75
N GLN A 198 8.00 -31.18 -14.61
CA GLN A 198 8.32 -32.56 -14.24
C GLN A 198 7.86 -33.55 -15.31
N LYS A 199 6.61 -33.44 -15.79
CA LYS A 199 6.09 -34.32 -16.85
C LYS A 199 6.82 -34.17 -18.19
N LEU A 200 7.29 -32.96 -18.52
CA LEU A 200 8.08 -32.73 -19.74
C LEU A 200 9.45 -33.41 -19.63
N TRP A 201 10.07 -33.34 -18.45
CA TRP A 201 11.37 -33.95 -18.20
C TRP A 201 11.31 -35.49 -18.15
N ASP A 202 10.29 -36.06 -17.50
CA ASP A 202 10.11 -37.52 -17.42
C ASP A 202 9.72 -38.16 -18.76
N ALA A 203 9.40 -37.35 -19.78
CA ALA A 203 9.06 -37.80 -21.13
C ALA A 203 10.27 -37.84 -22.08
N GLU A 204 11.46 -37.39 -21.65
CA GLU A 204 12.76 -37.57 -22.32
C GLU A 204 13.42 -38.89 -21.92
#